data_AF-A0A932EJA3-F1
#
_entry.id   AF-A0A932EJA3-F1
#
_cell.length_a   1.000
_cell.length_b   1.000
_cell.length_c   1.000
_cell.angle_alpha   90.00
_cell.angle_beta   90.00
_cell.angle_gamma   90.00
#
_symmetry.space_group_name_H-M   'P 1'
#
loop_
_entity.id
_entity.type
_entity.pdbx_description
1 polymer ?
#
loop_
_entity_poly.entity_id
_entity_poly.type
_entity_poly.pdbx_seq_one_letter_code
_entity_poly.pdbx_strand_id
1 'polypeptide(L)'
;MNTFAVFPSYLAHFNELAGGPANGYRWAVDSNLDWGQDLKRLGNWLEANNIPKVRLDYFGGGVAEYYLGDRYEKLRCNEKACAPPTSGWVAVSATLLQGGRGMAVAGYDKPTDYYRWLDRYEPPVAKIGYSIFVYRIQ
;
A
#
# COMPACT_ATOMS: atom_id res chain seq x y z
N MET A 1 -16.58 -27.10 8.34
CA MET A 1 -17.57 -26.01 8.34
C MET A 1 -17.02 -24.86 9.17
N ASN A 2 -16.98 -23.67 8.56
CA ASN A 2 -16.79 -22.31 9.08
C ASN A 2 -16.35 -22.09 10.54
N THR A 3 -15.39 -21.18 10.70
CA THR A 3 -15.55 -20.09 11.67
C THR A 3 -15.03 -18.79 11.06
N PHE A 4 -15.98 -17.92 10.75
CA PHE A 4 -15.81 -16.48 10.53
C PHE A 4 -15.29 -15.81 11.81
N ALA A 5 -14.71 -14.63 11.64
CA ALA A 5 -14.41 -13.61 12.67
C ALA A 5 -13.02 -13.67 13.32
N VAL A 6 -12.07 -12.97 12.71
CA VAL A 6 -11.06 -12.19 13.45
C VAL A 6 -10.86 -10.84 12.72
N PHE A 7 -11.80 -9.90 12.90
CA PHE A 7 -11.66 -8.51 12.44
C PHE A 7 -12.13 -7.51 13.50
N PRO A 8 -11.43 -7.45 14.65
CA PRO A 8 -11.19 -6.13 15.24
C PRO A 8 -9.76 -5.90 15.75
N SER A 9 -8.82 -6.84 15.53
CA SER A 9 -7.49 -6.79 16.18
C SER A 9 -6.29 -6.59 15.24
N TYR A 10 -6.50 -6.40 13.92
CA TYR A 10 -5.39 -6.11 13.01
C TYR A 10 -4.76 -4.73 13.29
N LEU A 11 -5.57 -3.75 13.70
CA LEU A 11 -5.10 -2.40 14.04
C LEU A 11 -4.24 -2.38 15.32
N ALA A 12 -4.58 -3.21 16.30
CA ALA A 12 -3.84 -3.32 17.56
C ALA A 12 -2.50 -4.07 17.35
N HIS A 13 -2.52 -5.20 16.64
CA HIS A 13 -1.29 -5.93 16.30
C HIS A 13 -0.38 -5.15 15.35
N PHE A 14 -0.90 -4.35 14.43
CA PHE A 14 -0.05 -3.53 13.55
C PHE A 14 0.62 -2.37 14.30
N ASN A 15 -0.05 -1.75 15.26
CA ASN A 15 0.57 -0.73 16.13
C ASN A 15 1.68 -1.32 17.03
N GLU A 16 1.51 -2.57 17.49
CA GLU A 16 2.53 -3.29 18.28
C GLU A 16 3.68 -3.83 17.41
N LEU A 17 3.40 -4.39 16.23
CA LEU A 17 4.41 -4.90 15.29
C LEU A 17 5.19 -3.77 14.58
N ALA A 18 4.60 -2.59 14.40
CA ALA A 18 5.26 -1.42 13.83
C ALA A 18 5.95 -0.53 14.88
N GLY A 19 6.08 -0.98 16.13
CA GLY A 19 6.88 -0.30 17.16
C GLY A 19 6.33 1.05 17.63
N GLY A 20 5.04 1.30 17.43
CA GLY A 20 4.41 2.59 17.70
C GLY A 20 4.98 3.77 16.88
N PRO A 21 4.40 4.97 17.02
CA PRO A 21 4.73 6.14 16.21
C PRO A 21 6.16 6.68 16.39
N ALA A 22 6.95 6.13 17.31
CA ALA A 22 8.28 6.61 17.65
C ALA A 22 9.44 5.77 17.04
N ASN A 23 9.20 4.54 16.56
CA ASN A 23 10.30 3.62 16.20
C ASN A 23 10.07 2.75 14.94
N GLY A 24 9.10 3.09 14.08
CA GLY A 24 8.77 2.31 12.88
C GLY A 24 9.90 2.14 11.85
N TYR A 25 10.99 2.90 11.95
CA TYR A 25 12.16 2.79 11.04
C TYR A 25 13.09 1.61 11.36
N ARG A 26 12.92 0.92 12.51
CA ARG A 26 13.84 -0.15 12.96
C ARG A 26 13.41 -1.57 12.62
N TRP A 27 12.20 -1.77 12.09
CA TRP A 27 11.60 -3.11 11.95
C TRP A 27 11.60 -3.67 10.51
N ALA A 28 12.40 -3.06 9.63
CA ALA A 28 12.71 -3.53 8.28
C ALA A 28 13.74 -4.68 8.26
N VAL A 29 13.63 -5.63 9.19
CA VAL A 29 14.65 -6.69 9.32
C VAL A 29 14.11 -8.09 9.46
N ASP A 30 12.81 -8.31 9.64
CA ASP A 30 12.34 -9.68 9.82
C ASP A 30 10.92 -9.91 9.30
N SER A 31 10.82 -10.11 7.99
CA SER A 31 9.98 -11.13 7.33
C SER A 31 9.38 -10.59 6.04
N ASN A 32 9.95 -11.02 4.91
CA ASN A 32 9.35 -11.01 3.56
C ASN A 32 9.08 -9.63 2.88
N LEU A 33 8.94 -8.54 3.64
CA LEU A 33 8.68 -7.18 3.13
C LEU A 33 9.96 -6.41 2.73
N ASP A 34 11.12 -6.84 3.22
CA ASP A 34 12.35 -6.07 3.04
C ASP A 34 13.03 -6.29 1.69
N TRP A 35 12.76 -7.40 1.00
CA TRP A 35 13.61 -7.81 -0.14
C TRP A 35 12.90 -7.73 -1.50
N GLY A 36 11.68 -7.19 -1.58
CA GLY A 36 11.03 -6.81 -2.86
C GLY A 36 10.44 -7.97 -3.66
N GLN A 37 10.13 -9.11 -3.05
CA GLN A 37 9.47 -10.23 -3.73
C GLN A 37 8.13 -9.82 -4.37
N ASP A 38 7.32 -9.02 -3.67
CA ASP A 38 6.04 -8.56 -4.19
C ASP A 38 6.20 -7.44 -5.23
N LEU A 39 7.31 -6.68 -5.20
CA LEU A 39 7.69 -5.77 -6.29
C LEU A 39 8.02 -6.56 -7.56
N LYS A 40 8.77 -7.66 -7.44
CA LYS A 40 9.03 -8.57 -8.58
C LYS A 40 7.73 -9.14 -9.14
N ARG A 41 6.82 -9.60 -8.28
CA ARG A 41 5.50 -10.10 -8.70
C ARG A 41 4.65 -9.01 -9.36
N LEU A 42 4.73 -7.77 -8.86
CA LEU A 42 4.07 -6.62 -9.48
C LEU A 42 4.64 -6.39 -10.87
N GLY A 43 5.96 -6.39 -11.03
CA GLY A 43 6.62 -6.28 -12.33
C GLY A 43 6.13 -7.32 -13.33
N ASN A 44 6.13 -8.60 -12.95
CA ASN A 44 5.60 -9.69 -13.77
C ASN A 44 4.12 -9.48 -14.14
N TRP A 45 3.31 -8.97 -13.21
CA TRP A 45 1.90 -8.70 -13.46
C TRP A 45 1.71 -7.53 -14.46
N LEU A 46 2.52 -6.46 -14.35
CA LEU A 46 2.49 -5.35 -15.30
C LEU A 46 2.85 -5.83 -16.72
N GLU A 47 3.88 -6.68 -16.84
CA GLU A 47 4.28 -7.28 -18.12
C GLU A 47 3.17 -8.13 -18.73
N ALA A 48 2.62 -9.05 -17.96
CA ALA A 48 1.56 -9.94 -18.43
C ALA A 48 0.30 -9.21 -18.89
N ASN A 49 0.05 -8.01 -18.36
CA ASN A 49 -1.12 -7.19 -18.69
C ASN A 49 -0.81 -6.04 -19.66
N ASN A 50 0.41 -5.96 -20.22
CA ASN A 50 0.84 -4.88 -21.10
C ASN A 50 0.64 -3.48 -20.49
N ILE A 51 0.89 -3.34 -19.18
CA ILE A 51 0.74 -2.07 -18.48
C ILE A 51 2.09 -1.33 -18.52
N PRO A 52 2.18 -0.19 -19.23
CA PRO A 52 3.45 0.47 -19.44
C PRO A 52 3.94 1.23 -18.21
N LYS A 53 3.03 1.68 -17.34
CA LYS A 53 3.41 2.44 -16.14
C LYS A 53 2.39 2.30 -15.02
N VAL A 54 2.88 2.22 -13.79
CA VAL A 54 2.10 2.26 -12.55
C VAL A 54 2.65 3.32 -11.61
N ARG A 55 1.74 4.06 -10.95
CA ARG A 55 2.12 4.91 -9.82
C ARG A 55 2.04 4.08 -8.56
N LEU A 56 3.15 3.92 -7.84
CA LEU A 56 3.22 3.04 -6.68
C LEU A 56 3.58 3.83 -5.42
N ASP A 57 2.82 3.59 -4.35
CA ASP A 57 3.21 3.91 -2.98
C ASP A 57 3.46 2.61 -2.22
N TYR A 58 4.72 2.36 -1.87
CA TYR A 58 5.20 1.08 -1.38
C TYR A 58 5.77 1.21 0.03
N PHE A 59 5.33 0.32 0.92
CA PHE A 59 5.85 0.17 2.28
C PHE A 59 6.69 -1.11 2.36
N GLY A 60 8.01 -0.93 2.43
CA GLY A 60 8.99 -2.00 2.60
C GLY A 60 10.42 -1.53 2.26
N GLY A 61 11.43 -2.33 2.59
CA GLY A 61 12.85 -2.03 2.33
C GLY A 61 13.32 -2.23 0.87
N GLY A 62 12.47 -2.79 0.00
CA GLY A 62 12.80 -3.06 -1.39
C GLY A 62 12.89 -1.82 -2.27
N VAL A 63 13.82 -1.83 -3.24
CA VAL A 63 14.00 -0.73 -4.22
C VAL A 63 13.05 -0.94 -5.41
N ALA A 64 11.96 -0.18 -5.49
CA ALA A 64 10.96 -0.30 -6.56
C ALA A 64 11.58 -0.13 -7.96
N GLU A 65 12.51 0.80 -8.10
CA GLU A 65 13.23 1.08 -9.33
C GLU A 65 14.02 -0.14 -9.85
N TYR A 66 14.57 -0.96 -8.94
CA TYR A 66 15.30 -2.18 -9.31
C TYR A 66 14.39 -3.23 -9.95
N TYR A 67 13.16 -3.37 -9.46
CA TYR A 67 12.22 -4.40 -9.91
C TYR A 67 11.30 -3.97 -11.04
N LEU A 68 10.99 -2.67 -11.13
CA LEU A 68 9.96 -2.14 -12.03
C LEU A 68 10.53 -1.25 -13.13
N GLY A 69 11.77 -0.75 -12.97
CA GLY A 69 12.43 0.09 -13.97
C GLY A 69 11.62 1.32 -14.35
N ASP A 70 11.48 1.55 -15.66
CA ASP A 70 10.73 2.67 -16.26
C ASP A 70 9.20 2.52 -16.15
N ARG A 71 8.71 1.33 -15.80
CA ARG A 71 7.28 1.08 -15.58
C ARG A 71 6.77 1.57 -14.23
N TYR A 72 7.65 2.16 -13.41
CA TYR A 72 7.31 2.70 -12.11
C TYR A 72 7.41 4.23 -12.09
N GLU A 73 6.48 4.83 -11.37
CA GLU A 73 6.58 6.20 -10.90
C GLU A 73 6.14 6.26 -9.44
N LYS A 74 6.83 7.04 -8.62
CA LYS A 74 6.40 7.24 -7.23
C LYS A 74 5.04 7.92 -7.21
N LEU A 75 4.07 7.31 -6.52
CA LEU A 75 2.81 8.00 -6.23
C LEU A 75 3.13 9.14 -5.26
N ARG A 76 2.90 10.38 -5.71
CA ARG A 76 3.18 11.57 -4.92
C ARG A 76 2.07 11.79 -3.89
N CYS A 77 2.22 11.13 -2.75
CA CYS A 77 1.49 11.47 -1.54
C CYS A 77 2.33 12.47 -0.73
N ASN A 78 1.72 13.58 -0.33
CA ASN A 78 2.32 14.46 0.65
C ASN A 78 1.71 14.19 2.03
N GLU A 79 2.34 14.74 3.06
CA GLU A 79 1.96 14.53 4.45
C GLU A 79 0.48 14.85 4.72
N LYS A 80 -0.15 15.71 3.92
CA LYS A 80 -1.53 16.20 4.09
C LYS A 80 -2.56 15.57 3.17
N ALA A 81 -2.16 15.06 2.00
CA ALA A 81 -3.03 14.38 1.05
C ALA A 81 -2.23 13.64 -0.04
N CYS A 82 -2.74 12.48 -0.46
CA CYS A 82 -2.44 11.93 -1.79
C CYS A 82 -3.34 12.66 -2.79
N ALA A 83 -2.78 13.53 -3.64
CA ALA A 83 -3.54 14.04 -4.77
C ALA A 83 -3.81 12.86 -5.72
N PRO A 84 -5.06 12.39 -5.87
CA PRO A 84 -5.34 11.24 -6.71
C PRO A 84 -4.99 11.59 -8.16
N PRO A 85 -4.32 10.69 -8.90
CA PRO A 85 -4.15 10.92 -10.33
C PRO A 85 -5.51 10.97 -11.01
N THR A 86 -5.61 11.68 -12.13
CA THR A 86 -6.86 11.77 -12.90
C THR A 86 -7.15 10.49 -13.69
N SER A 87 -6.12 9.69 -13.99
CA SER A 87 -6.26 8.42 -14.71
C SER A 87 -5.02 7.53 -14.55
N GLY A 88 -5.15 6.27 -14.96
CA GLY A 88 -4.05 5.31 -15.08
C GLY A 88 -4.02 4.28 -13.97
N TRP A 89 -2.88 3.63 -13.79
CA TRP A 89 -2.71 2.55 -12.82
C TRP A 89 -2.07 3.05 -11.54
N VAL A 90 -2.64 2.62 -10.41
CA VAL A 90 -2.15 2.93 -9.07
C VAL A 90 -1.95 1.63 -8.31
N ALA A 91 -0.81 1.48 -7.65
CA ALA A 91 -0.52 0.38 -6.76
C ALA A 91 -0.20 0.93 -5.36
N VAL A 92 -0.77 0.34 -4.31
CA VAL A 92 -0.55 0.80 -2.93
C VAL A 92 -0.30 -0.40 -2.03
N SER A 93 0.72 -0.32 -1.18
CA SER A 93 0.96 -1.33 -0.15
C SER A 93 -0.18 -1.41 0.85
N ALA A 94 -0.53 -2.63 1.27
CA ALA A 94 -1.59 -2.93 2.23
C ALA A 94 -1.49 -2.07 3.50
N THR A 95 -0.29 -1.94 4.04
CA THR A 95 0.03 -1.11 5.21
C THR A 95 -0.40 0.34 5.03
N LEU A 96 0.00 0.97 3.93
CA LEU A 96 -0.28 2.38 3.66
C LEU A 96 -1.77 2.57 3.37
N LEU A 97 -2.35 1.65 2.60
CA LEU A 97 -3.77 1.68 2.26
C LEU A 97 -4.65 1.58 3.52
N GLN A 98 -4.32 0.69 4.45
CA GLN A 98 -5.05 0.55 5.71
C GLN A 98 -4.87 1.78 6.61
N GLY A 99 -3.63 2.24 6.78
CA GLY A 99 -3.33 3.43 7.59
C GLY A 99 -4.00 4.69 7.04
N GLY A 100 -3.94 4.92 5.73
CA GLY A 100 -4.54 6.10 5.08
C GLY A 100 -6.04 6.02 4.85
N ARG A 101 -6.70 4.88 5.13
CA ARG A 101 -8.16 4.78 5.20
C ARG A 101 -8.72 4.96 6.60
N GLY A 102 -7.85 4.91 7.63
CA GLY A 102 -8.26 5.11 9.02
C GLY A 102 -8.92 6.47 9.24
N MET A 103 -9.82 6.55 10.22
CA MET A 103 -10.40 7.81 10.68
C MET A 103 -9.63 8.31 11.91
N ALA A 104 -9.41 9.62 12.00
CA ALA A 104 -8.83 10.23 13.18
C ALA A 104 -9.71 10.01 14.42
N VAL A 105 -9.10 9.57 15.52
CA VAL A 105 -9.73 9.61 16.85
C VAL A 105 -9.60 11.01 17.45
N ALA A 106 -10.45 11.36 18.42
CA ALA A 106 -10.39 12.65 19.10
C ALA A 106 -8.98 12.89 19.68
N GLY A 107 -8.34 13.99 19.30
CA GLY A 107 -6.96 14.34 19.70
C GLY A 107 -5.85 13.84 18.76
N TYR A 108 -6.19 13.20 17.63
CA TYR A 108 -5.23 12.84 16.59
C TYR A 108 -5.12 13.95 15.53
N ASP A 109 -3.91 14.48 15.34
CA ASP A 109 -3.62 15.66 14.52
C ASP A 109 -2.96 15.33 13.17
N LYS A 110 -2.59 14.06 12.95
CA LYS A 110 -1.98 13.65 11.68
C LYS A 110 -3.04 13.47 10.59
N PRO A 111 -2.67 13.68 9.32
CA PRO A 111 -3.57 13.47 8.20
C PRO A 111 -4.01 12.01 8.13
N THR A 112 -5.33 11.83 8.11
CA THR A 112 -6.02 10.54 7.96
C THR A 112 -6.75 10.55 6.61
N ASP A 113 -7.52 9.51 6.28
CA ASP A 113 -8.41 9.42 5.10
C ASP A 113 -7.85 9.64 3.67
N TYR A 114 -6.56 9.94 3.51
CA TYR A 114 -5.93 10.28 2.25
C TYR A 114 -5.92 9.16 1.18
N TYR A 115 -6.35 7.94 1.54
CA TYR A 115 -6.57 6.84 0.59
C TYR A 115 -8.04 6.47 0.37
N ARG A 116 -9.00 7.13 1.03
CA ARG A 116 -10.44 6.81 0.86
C ARG A 116 -10.97 7.12 -0.54
N TRP A 117 -10.28 7.96 -1.31
CA TRP A 117 -10.61 8.15 -2.72
C TRP A 117 -10.47 6.85 -3.54
N LEU A 118 -9.74 5.83 -3.05
CA LEU A 118 -9.68 4.51 -3.68
C LEU A 118 -10.93 3.66 -3.44
N ASP A 119 -11.77 4.01 -2.46
CA ASP A 119 -12.98 3.25 -2.12
C ASP A 119 -13.97 3.18 -3.30
N ARG A 120 -13.98 4.21 -4.16
CA ARG A 120 -14.79 4.23 -5.40
C ARG A 120 -14.28 3.29 -6.49
N TYR A 121 -13.08 2.72 -6.33
CA TYR A 121 -12.43 1.80 -7.25
C TYR A 121 -12.32 0.39 -6.66
N GLU A 122 -13.04 0.10 -5.57
CA GLU A 122 -13.15 -1.26 -5.03
C GLU A 122 -14.12 -2.12 -5.88
N PRO A 123 -13.83 -3.42 -6.06
CA PRO A 123 -12.62 -4.12 -5.62
C PRO A 123 -11.38 -3.75 -6.47
N PRO A 124 -10.15 -3.86 -5.92
CA PRO A 124 -8.93 -3.67 -6.70
C PRO A 124 -8.90 -4.63 -7.90
N VAL A 125 -8.27 -4.18 -8.99
CA VAL A 125 -8.08 -5.00 -10.20
C VAL A 125 -7.17 -6.19 -9.92
N ALA A 126 -6.17 -6.02 -9.05
CA ALA A 126 -5.29 -7.11 -8.63
C ALA A 126 -4.81 -6.95 -7.18
N LYS A 127 -4.51 -8.08 -6.55
CA LYS A 127 -3.85 -8.17 -5.24
C LYS A 127 -2.57 -8.98 -5.42
N ILE A 128 -1.42 -8.32 -5.34
CA ILE A 128 -0.11 -8.94 -5.53
C ILE A 128 0.42 -9.36 -4.16
N GLY A 129 0.62 -10.66 -3.96
CA GLY A 129 1.21 -11.21 -2.73
C GLY A 129 0.44 -10.91 -1.43
N TYR A 130 -0.82 -10.45 -1.53
CA TYR A 130 -1.62 -9.88 -0.44
C TYR A 130 -1.05 -8.59 0.20
N SER A 131 0.04 -8.04 -0.34
CA SER A 131 0.74 -6.87 0.20
C SER A 131 0.65 -5.64 -0.69
N ILE A 132 0.31 -5.76 -1.97
CA ILE A 132 0.15 -4.63 -2.91
C ILE A 132 -1.20 -4.75 -3.62
N PHE A 133 -1.96 -3.66 -3.60
CA PHE A 133 -3.29 -3.55 -4.19
C PHE A 133 -3.24 -2.66 -5.42
N VAL A 134 -3.73 -3.14 -6.55
CA VAL A 134 -3.67 -2.44 -7.84
C VAL A 134 -5.06 -1.97 -8.26
N TYR A 135 -5.17 -0.69 -8.62
CA TYR A 135 -6.39 -0.01 -9.02
C TYR A 135 -6.21 0.61 -10.41
N ARG A 136 -7.33 0.69 -11.14
CA ARG A 136 -7.43 1.43 -12.41
C ARG A 136 -8.29 2.67 -12.20
N ILE A 137 -7.70 3.83 -12.46
CA ILE A 137 -8.32 5.13 -12.24
C ILE A 137 -8.91 5.65 -13.56
N GLN A 138 -10.16 6.12 -13.51
CA GLN A 138 -10.98 6.56 -14.65
C GLN A 138 -11.80 7.81 -14.30
#